data_AF-X0XMQ3-F1
#
_entry.id   AF-X0XMQ3-F1
#
_cell.length_a   1.000
_cell.length_b   1.000
_cell.length_c   1.000
_cell.angle_alpha   90.00
_cell.angle_beta   90.00
_cell.angle_gamma   90.00
#
_symmetry.space_group_name_H-M   'P 1'
#
loop_
_entity.id
_entity.type
_entity.pdbx_description
1 polymer ?
#
loop_
_entity_poly.entity_id
_entity_poly.type
_entity_poly.pdbx_seq_one_letter_code
_entity_poly.pdbx_strand_id
1 'polypeptide(L)'
;WPSGVKIFGHEDVECHPVRFDGRTLANVYGISYDRPDVTDNLALRFCRREGEGLHIGLLHCNVGGNPEHGGYSPCQEEDLTRAGMDYWALGHVHRRPTTYTCDPWIVYPGNLQGRSPKLSECGPKGAIVVDADPAAVRSLDFVELDAARFVQAEVDVASAGDLADLRQGLVELGDELREEHGRRTLVVRVILSGTGDVHSDLTVERLEELLADLRREYDSRHPILYWEGIVDRSGPELNL
;
A
#
# COMPACT_ATOMS: atom_id res chain seq x y z
N TRP A 1 11.64 11.35 -20.20
CA TRP A 1 10.21 11.02 -20.06
C TRP A 1 9.56 10.96 -21.43
N PRO A 2 8.56 10.09 -21.66
CA PRO A 2 7.90 9.98 -22.96
C PRO A 2 7.09 11.23 -23.30
N SER A 3 6.71 11.37 -24.57
CA SER A 3 5.79 12.43 -25.03
C SER A 3 4.48 12.38 -24.26
N GLY A 4 3.95 13.55 -23.89
CA GLY A 4 2.68 13.66 -23.13
C GLY A 4 2.85 13.69 -21.61
N VAL A 5 4.08 13.62 -21.09
CA VAL A 5 4.36 13.77 -19.65
C VAL A 5 4.75 15.22 -19.34
N LYS A 6 4.08 15.79 -18.35
CA LYS A 6 4.48 17.06 -17.72
C LYS A 6 5.16 16.77 -16.39
N ILE A 7 6.36 17.32 -16.23
CA ILE A 7 7.12 17.33 -14.97
C ILE A 7 6.98 18.71 -14.36
N PHE A 8 6.65 18.77 -13.08
CA PHE A 8 6.57 19.99 -12.29
C PHE A 8 7.95 20.31 -11.70
N GLY A 9 8.37 21.58 -11.75
CA GLY A 9 9.60 22.06 -11.12
C GLY A 9 9.52 22.08 -9.60
N HIS A 10 10.62 22.53 -8.96
CA HIS A 10 10.76 22.56 -7.50
C HIS A 10 10.81 23.99 -6.91
N GLU A 11 10.83 25.02 -7.75
CA GLU A 11 10.94 26.42 -7.30
C GLU A 11 9.62 26.92 -6.70
N ASP A 12 8.51 26.75 -7.43
CA ASP A 12 7.17 27.18 -7.03
C ASP A 12 6.08 26.29 -7.65
N VAL A 13 4.83 26.45 -7.19
CA VAL A 13 3.67 25.70 -7.69
C VAL A 13 3.32 26.17 -9.11
N GLU A 14 3.51 25.28 -10.08
CA GLU A 14 3.05 25.47 -11.45
C GLU A 14 1.61 24.99 -11.60
N CYS A 15 0.89 25.56 -12.57
CA CYS A 15 -0.46 25.13 -12.93
C CYS A 15 -0.54 24.90 -14.44
N HIS A 16 -1.02 23.72 -14.84
CA HIS A 16 -1.15 23.33 -16.24
C HIS A 16 -2.59 22.87 -16.53
N PRO A 17 -3.28 23.49 -17.49
CA PRO A 17 -4.65 23.12 -17.84
C PRO A 17 -4.67 21.84 -18.68
N VAL A 18 -5.60 20.94 -18.34
CA VAL A 18 -5.98 19.78 -19.15
C VAL A 18 -7.17 20.18 -20.01
N ARG A 19 -6.99 20.13 -21.32
CA ARG A 19 -8.01 20.57 -22.28
C ARG A 19 -8.42 19.43 -23.20
N PHE A 20 -9.71 19.41 -23.53
CA PHE A 20 -10.27 18.53 -24.55
C PHE A 20 -11.29 19.32 -25.36
N ASP A 21 -11.20 19.24 -26.69
CA ASP A 21 -12.10 19.93 -27.62
C ASP A 21 -12.28 21.44 -27.32
N GLY A 22 -11.16 22.13 -27.02
CA GLY A 22 -11.15 23.56 -26.71
C GLY A 22 -11.66 23.96 -25.33
N ARG A 23 -12.17 23.03 -24.52
CA ARG A 23 -12.64 23.26 -23.15
C ARG A 23 -11.59 22.85 -22.13
N THR A 24 -11.50 23.59 -21.03
CA THR A 24 -10.66 23.20 -19.87
C THR A 24 -11.46 22.25 -19.00
N LEU A 25 -10.97 21.02 -18.86
CA LEU A 25 -11.58 20.00 -18.01
C LEU A 25 -11.07 20.11 -16.57
N ALA A 26 -9.77 20.36 -16.42
CA ALA A 26 -9.13 20.49 -15.12
C ALA A 26 -7.89 21.41 -15.20
N ASN A 27 -7.46 21.91 -14.06
CA ASN A 27 -6.24 22.64 -13.83
C ASN A 27 -5.41 21.84 -12.83
N VAL A 28 -4.25 21.33 -13.26
CA VAL A 28 -3.37 20.52 -12.41
C VAL A 28 -2.27 21.43 -11.86
N TYR A 29 -2.31 21.61 -10.55
CA TYR A 29 -1.32 22.31 -9.76
C TYR A 29 -0.29 21.30 -9.28
N GLY A 30 0.99 21.62 -9.36
CA GLY A 30 2.01 20.69 -8.87
C GLY A 30 3.32 21.38 -8.56
N ILE A 31 4.05 20.74 -7.65
CA ILE A 31 5.42 21.10 -7.28
C ILE A 31 6.15 19.81 -6.94
N SER A 32 7.41 19.72 -7.35
CA SER A 32 8.35 18.67 -6.94
C SER A 32 9.36 19.24 -5.94
N TYR A 33 10.30 18.40 -5.52
CA TYR A 33 11.45 18.81 -4.74
C TYR A 33 12.69 18.06 -5.22
N ASP A 34 13.85 18.67 -5.04
CA ASP A 34 15.14 18.21 -5.59
C ASP A 34 16.01 17.46 -4.56
N ARG A 35 15.56 17.40 -3.30
CA ARG A 35 16.28 16.78 -2.19
C ARG A 35 15.44 15.70 -1.49
N PRO A 36 16.06 14.65 -0.92
CA PRO A 36 15.33 13.56 -0.27
C PRO A 36 14.59 13.99 1.00
N ASP A 37 15.17 14.89 1.79
CA ASP A 37 14.58 15.36 3.05
C ASP A 37 14.04 16.78 2.87
N VAL A 38 12.72 16.89 2.73
CA VAL A 38 12.01 18.16 2.61
C VAL A 38 11.17 18.35 3.85
N THR A 39 11.66 19.16 4.77
CA THR A 39 10.93 19.52 5.99
C THR A 39 9.91 20.64 5.77
N ASP A 40 9.98 21.31 4.62
CA ASP A 40 9.08 22.40 4.28
C ASP A 40 7.68 21.87 3.98
N ASN A 41 6.65 22.50 4.53
CA ASN A 41 5.27 22.21 4.19
C ASN A 41 4.91 22.85 2.84
N LEU A 42 5.07 22.10 1.75
CA LEU A 42 4.79 22.60 0.40
C LEU A 42 3.30 22.80 0.12
N ALA A 43 2.41 22.15 0.88
CA ALA A 43 0.95 22.32 0.72
C ALA A 43 0.53 23.79 0.90
N LEU A 44 1.22 24.53 1.77
CA LEU A 44 0.96 25.96 2.02
C LEU A 44 1.23 26.87 0.81
N ARG A 45 1.94 26.37 -0.21
CA ARG A 45 2.21 27.12 -1.45
C ARG A 45 1.09 26.96 -2.48
N PHE A 46 0.21 25.99 -2.30
CA PHE A 46 -0.93 25.80 -3.20
C PHE A 46 -2.02 26.80 -2.88
N CYS A 47 -2.57 27.40 -3.93
CA CYS A 47 -3.73 28.26 -3.84
C CYS A 47 -4.52 28.16 -5.14
N ARG A 48 -5.82 27.88 -5.03
CA ARG A 48 -6.73 27.86 -6.18
C ARG A 48 -6.68 29.21 -6.88
N ARG A 49 -6.48 29.17 -8.19
CA ARG A 49 -6.57 30.34 -9.07
C ARG A 49 -7.95 30.35 -9.73
N GLU A 50 -8.45 31.50 -10.15
CA GLU A 50 -9.68 31.56 -10.95
C GLU A 50 -9.52 30.74 -12.24
N GLY A 51 -10.56 29.98 -12.60
CA GLY A 51 -10.54 29.12 -13.78
C GLY A 51 -11.75 28.19 -13.83
N GLU A 52 -12.05 27.74 -15.04
CA GLU A 52 -13.06 26.70 -15.27
C GLU A 52 -12.47 25.30 -15.07
N GLY A 53 -13.32 24.33 -14.74
CA GLY A 53 -12.95 22.94 -14.54
C GLY A 53 -12.50 22.63 -13.12
N LEU A 54 -12.12 21.37 -12.90
CA LEU A 54 -11.62 20.89 -11.61
C LEU A 54 -10.26 21.48 -11.29
N HIS A 55 -9.98 21.70 -10.02
CA HIS A 55 -8.67 22.09 -9.51
C HIS A 55 -8.05 20.91 -8.79
N ILE A 56 -6.97 20.39 -9.36
CA ILE A 56 -6.30 19.17 -8.89
C ILE A 56 -4.94 19.56 -8.33
N GLY A 57 -4.70 19.32 -7.05
CA GLY A 57 -3.38 19.41 -6.44
C GLY A 57 -2.62 18.10 -6.59
N LEU A 58 -1.45 18.11 -7.21
CA LEU A 58 -0.52 16.98 -7.32
C LEU A 58 0.66 17.24 -6.38
N LEU A 59 0.77 16.45 -5.31
CA LEU A 59 1.76 16.68 -4.28
C LEU A 59 2.28 15.37 -3.68
N HIS A 60 3.60 15.25 -3.55
CA HIS A 60 4.23 14.12 -2.86
C HIS A 60 4.55 14.55 -1.43
N CYS A 61 3.77 14.11 -0.44
CA CYS A 61 3.86 14.62 0.93
C CYS A 61 3.55 13.57 1.99
N ASN A 62 3.72 13.95 3.27
CA ASN A 62 3.37 13.16 4.44
C ASN A 62 2.32 13.91 5.26
N VAL A 63 1.04 13.57 5.04
CA VAL A 63 -0.09 14.17 5.76
C VAL A 63 -0.18 13.58 7.18
N GLY A 64 -0.38 14.43 8.18
CA GLY A 64 -0.48 14.05 9.59
C GLY A 64 0.88 13.80 10.26
N GLY A 65 1.98 13.96 9.52
CA GLY A 65 3.33 13.87 10.07
C GLY A 65 3.69 12.49 10.61
N ASN A 66 3.18 11.41 10.02
CA ASN A 66 3.47 10.05 10.48
C ASN A 66 5.01 9.81 10.47
N PRO A 67 5.64 9.52 11.63
CA PRO A 67 7.09 9.33 11.71
C PRO A 67 7.59 8.18 10.83
N GLU A 68 6.75 7.17 10.56
CA GLU A 68 7.10 6.02 9.71
C GLU A 68 7.33 6.41 8.24
N HIS A 69 6.88 7.60 7.84
CA HIS A 69 7.00 8.10 6.46
C HIS A 69 8.04 9.22 6.31
N GLY A 70 8.83 9.55 7.33
CA GLY A 70 9.94 10.51 7.21
C GLY A 70 9.53 11.95 6.84
N GLY A 71 10.52 12.84 6.77
CA GLY A 71 10.36 14.26 6.46
C GLY A 71 10.21 14.54 4.96
N TYR A 72 9.08 14.12 4.38
CA TYR A 72 8.75 14.38 2.97
C TYR A 72 7.57 15.34 2.88
N SER A 73 7.87 16.63 2.85
CA SER A 73 6.90 17.73 2.86
C SER A 73 5.78 17.50 3.88
N PRO A 74 6.08 17.44 5.19
CA PRO A 74 5.06 17.17 6.20
C PRO A 74 3.98 18.27 6.17
N CYS A 75 2.72 17.87 6.17
CA CYS A 75 1.59 18.79 6.20
C CYS A 75 0.44 18.21 7.03
N GLN A 76 -0.54 19.06 7.36
CA GLN A 76 -1.80 18.64 7.97
C GLN A 76 -2.92 18.65 6.93
N GLU A 77 -4.01 17.93 7.22
CA GLU A 77 -5.19 17.89 6.36
C GLU A 77 -5.77 19.29 6.16
N GLU A 78 -5.77 20.12 7.20
CA GLU A 78 -6.25 21.50 7.13
C GLU A 78 -5.46 22.37 6.15
N ASP A 79 -4.16 22.08 5.95
CA ASP A 79 -3.33 22.81 4.99
C ASP A 79 -3.78 22.52 3.55
N LEU A 80 -4.17 21.27 3.27
CA LEU A 80 -4.68 20.84 1.97
C LEU A 80 -6.08 21.42 1.71
N THR A 81 -6.95 21.45 2.72
CA THR A 81 -8.29 22.02 2.62
C THR A 81 -8.25 23.53 2.36
N ARG A 82 -7.34 24.26 3.02
CA ARG A 82 -7.19 25.72 2.84
C ARG A 82 -6.78 26.14 1.42
N ALA A 83 -6.12 25.26 0.67
CA ALA A 83 -5.71 25.57 -0.70
C ALA A 83 -6.89 25.68 -1.68
N GLY A 84 -8.05 25.11 -1.32
CA GLY A 84 -9.28 25.17 -2.12
C GLY A 84 -9.29 24.26 -3.35
N MET A 85 -8.42 23.24 -3.42
CA MET A 85 -8.43 22.24 -4.49
C MET A 85 -9.66 21.35 -4.38
N ASP A 86 -10.21 20.87 -5.49
CA ASP A 86 -11.35 19.94 -5.49
C ASP A 86 -10.87 18.49 -5.24
N TYR A 87 -9.63 18.18 -5.65
CA TYR A 87 -9.00 16.86 -5.50
C TYR A 87 -7.50 16.98 -5.27
N TRP A 88 -6.97 16.19 -4.34
CA TRP A 88 -5.54 16.04 -4.07
C TRP A 88 -5.06 14.65 -4.50
N ALA A 89 -4.28 14.63 -5.58
CA ALA A 89 -3.52 13.49 -6.04
C ALA A 89 -2.21 13.41 -5.24
N LEU A 90 -2.22 12.66 -4.14
CA LEU A 90 -1.07 12.55 -3.26
C LEU A 90 -0.17 11.36 -3.61
N GLY A 91 1.14 11.53 -3.41
CA GLY A 91 2.14 10.48 -3.49
C GLY A 91 2.95 10.40 -2.20
N HIS A 92 3.74 9.32 -2.04
CA HIS A 92 4.68 9.00 -0.93
C HIS A 92 4.29 7.77 -0.13
N VAL A 93 3.07 7.74 0.36
CA VAL A 93 2.57 6.66 1.21
C VAL A 93 2.25 5.44 0.35
N HIS A 94 2.95 4.33 0.58
CA HIS A 94 2.76 3.07 -0.17
C HIS A 94 1.51 2.28 0.26
N ARG A 95 1.02 2.52 1.47
CA ARG A 95 -0.21 1.91 1.97
C ARG A 95 -1.39 2.80 1.63
N ARG A 96 -2.24 2.30 0.72
CA ARG A 96 -3.52 2.93 0.42
C ARG A 96 -4.42 2.96 1.66
N PRO A 97 -5.03 4.10 2.03
CA PRO A 97 -6.09 4.14 3.03
C PRO A 97 -7.33 3.36 2.59
N THR A 98 -8.09 2.84 3.56
CA THR A 98 -9.38 2.16 3.28
C THR A 98 -10.52 3.14 3.03
N THR A 99 -10.38 4.38 3.52
CA THR A 99 -11.36 5.47 3.39
C THR A 99 -10.66 6.76 3.01
N TYR A 100 -11.36 7.64 2.32
CA TYR A 100 -10.87 8.96 1.92
C TYR A 100 -11.80 10.04 2.47
N THR A 101 -11.24 11.18 2.86
CA THR A 101 -12.03 12.39 3.12
C THR A 101 -12.56 12.93 1.79
N CYS A 102 -13.77 13.46 1.81
CA CYS A 102 -14.34 14.27 0.73
C CYS A 102 -14.59 15.70 1.25
N ASP A 103 -14.48 16.68 0.35
CA ASP A 103 -14.47 18.13 0.64
C ASP A 103 -13.20 18.66 1.36
N PRO A 104 -12.02 18.58 0.72
CA PRO A 104 -11.76 18.06 -0.62
C PRO A 104 -11.44 16.57 -0.61
N TRP A 105 -11.37 15.95 -1.80
CA TRP A 105 -10.86 14.58 -1.91
C TRP A 105 -9.36 14.56 -1.65
N ILE A 106 -8.89 13.80 -0.65
CA ILE A 106 -7.46 13.66 -0.32
C ILE A 106 -7.02 12.23 -0.50
N VAL A 107 -6.30 11.94 -1.58
CA VAL A 107 -6.14 10.57 -2.07
C VAL A 107 -4.68 10.19 -2.20
N TYR A 108 -4.24 9.23 -1.39
CA TYR A 108 -3.07 8.41 -1.65
C TYR A 108 -3.50 7.13 -2.39
N PRO A 109 -3.01 6.87 -3.62
CA PRO A 109 -3.30 5.64 -4.33
C PRO A 109 -2.49 4.44 -3.81
N GLY A 110 -1.42 4.69 -3.04
CA GLY A 110 -0.46 3.67 -2.65
C GLY A 110 0.62 3.46 -3.72
N ASN A 111 1.25 2.29 -3.69
CA ASN A 111 2.12 1.82 -4.77
C ASN A 111 1.39 0.84 -5.70
N LEU A 112 1.96 0.60 -6.88
CA LEU A 112 1.42 -0.32 -7.88
C LEU A 112 1.74 -1.80 -7.59
N GLN A 113 2.84 -2.03 -6.87
CA GLN A 113 3.37 -3.35 -6.57
C GLN A 113 4.10 -3.28 -5.23
N GLY A 114 3.73 -4.19 -4.32
CA GLY A 114 4.40 -4.34 -3.03
C GLY A 114 5.87 -4.71 -3.23
N ARG A 115 6.75 -4.20 -2.37
CA ARG A 115 8.21 -4.34 -2.53
C ARG A 115 8.89 -5.19 -1.47
N SER A 116 8.17 -5.55 -0.41
CA SER A 116 8.71 -6.32 0.72
C SER A 116 7.58 -6.95 1.52
N PRO A 117 7.87 -7.90 2.43
CA PRO A 117 6.87 -8.50 3.32
C PRO A 117 6.51 -7.61 4.53
N LYS A 118 6.85 -6.32 4.52
CA LYS A 118 6.39 -5.37 5.54
C LYS A 118 4.88 -5.18 5.41
N LEU A 119 4.17 -5.03 6.53
CA LEU A 119 2.70 -4.89 6.54
C LEU A 119 2.19 -3.73 5.65
N SER A 120 2.94 -2.63 5.52
CA SER A 120 2.59 -1.51 4.63
C SER A 120 2.65 -1.84 3.13
N GLU A 121 3.36 -2.91 2.76
CA GLU A 121 3.56 -3.41 1.41
C GLU A 121 2.65 -4.61 1.08
N CYS A 122 1.94 -5.15 2.08
CA CYS A 122 1.01 -6.26 1.93
C CYS A 122 -0.36 -5.83 1.36
N GLY A 123 -1.11 -6.83 0.87
CA GLY A 123 -2.47 -6.67 0.34
C GLY A 123 -2.52 -6.13 -1.09
N PRO A 124 -3.73 -5.82 -1.59
CA PRO A 124 -3.94 -5.32 -2.95
C PRO A 124 -3.20 -4.00 -3.24
N LYS A 125 -2.47 -3.95 -4.36
CA LYS A 125 -1.74 -2.75 -4.82
C LYS A 125 -2.21 -2.34 -6.21
N GLY A 126 -2.20 -1.05 -6.52
CA GLY A 126 -2.87 -0.57 -7.71
C GLY A 126 -3.01 0.94 -7.81
N ALA A 127 -4.06 1.36 -8.51
CA ALA A 127 -4.35 2.76 -8.79
C ALA A 127 -5.80 3.11 -8.42
N ILE A 128 -6.05 4.40 -8.24
CA ILE A 128 -7.41 4.93 -8.11
C ILE A 128 -7.82 5.50 -9.45
N VAL A 129 -8.90 4.97 -10.00
CA VAL A 129 -9.62 5.56 -11.13
C VAL A 129 -10.62 6.55 -10.54
N VAL A 130 -10.48 7.81 -10.94
CA VAL A 130 -11.34 8.90 -10.49
C VAL A 130 -12.32 9.20 -11.60
N ASP A 131 -13.61 9.01 -11.34
CA ASP A 131 -14.65 9.52 -12.23
C ASP A 131 -15.02 10.94 -11.78
N ALA A 132 -15.01 11.87 -12.72
CA ALA A 132 -15.24 13.28 -12.43
C ALA A 132 -15.70 14.06 -13.65
N ASP A 133 -16.41 15.15 -13.41
CA ASP A 133 -16.74 16.15 -14.42
C ASP A 133 -16.16 17.52 -14.02
N PRO A 134 -16.21 18.55 -14.90
CA PRO A 134 -15.62 19.85 -14.60
C PRO A 134 -16.14 20.54 -13.32
N ALA A 135 -17.24 20.09 -12.72
CA ALA A 135 -17.80 20.66 -11.50
C ALA A 135 -17.45 19.86 -10.24
N ALA A 136 -17.32 18.52 -10.32
CA ALA A 136 -17.03 17.71 -9.14
C ALA A 136 -16.48 16.31 -9.47
N VAL A 137 -15.76 15.73 -8.50
CA VAL A 137 -15.44 14.30 -8.45
C VAL A 137 -16.68 13.50 -8.05
N ARG A 138 -16.94 12.41 -8.76
CA ARG A 138 -18.14 11.57 -8.65
C ARG A 138 -17.88 10.27 -7.89
N SER A 139 -16.81 9.55 -8.24
CA SER A 139 -16.42 8.31 -7.56
C SER A 139 -14.91 8.11 -7.56
N LEU A 140 -14.47 7.24 -6.64
CA LEU A 140 -13.12 6.69 -6.59
C LEU A 140 -13.21 5.18 -6.63
N ASP A 141 -12.64 4.58 -7.67
CA ASP A 141 -12.64 3.14 -7.87
C ASP A 141 -11.20 2.62 -7.81
N PHE A 142 -10.94 1.70 -6.87
CA PHE A 142 -9.62 1.08 -6.76
C PHE A 142 -9.50 -0.07 -7.76
N VAL A 143 -8.47 0.01 -8.60
CA VAL A 143 -8.13 -1.02 -9.59
C VAL A 143 -6.84 -1.70 -9.17
N GLU A 144 -6.94 -2.99 -8.87
CA GLU A 144 -5.79 -3.83 -8.51
C GLU A 144 -4.90 -4.07 -9.73
N LEU A 145 -3.61 -3.81 -9.59
CA LEU A 145 -2.60 -3.95 -10.65
C LEU A 145 -1.40 -4.81 -10.22
N ASP A 146 -1.36 -5.28 -8.97
CA ASP A 146 -0.28 -6.13 -8.47
C ASP A 146 -0.18 -7.45 -9.25
N ALA A 147 1.03 -7.77 -9.69
CA ALA A 147 1.35 -9.05 -10.33
C ALA A 147 1.65 -10.13 -9.29
N ALA A 148 2.28 -9.72 -8.18
CA ALA A 148 2.52 -10.55 -7.01
C ALA A 148 2.00 -9.85 -5.75
N ARG A 149 1.35 -10.61 -4.87
CA ARG A 149 0.76 -10.10 -3.64
C ARG A 149 1.54 -10.59 -2.43
N PHE A 150 2.05 -9.64 -1.64
CA PHE A 150 2.56 -9.95 -0.32
C PHE A 150 1.39 -10.18 0.63
N VAL A 151 1.39 -11.32 1.30
CA VAL A 151 0.38 -11.72 2.29
C VAL A 151 1.11 -12.00 3.59
N GLN A 152 0.59 -11.43 4.67
CA GLN A 152 1.01 -11.80 6.01
C GLN A 152 -0.16 -12.53 6.67
N ALA A 153 0.05 -13.78 7.06
CA ALA A 153 -0.93 -14.59 7.75
C ALA A 153 -0.44 -14.91 9.17
N GLU A 154 -1.37 -15.27 10.05
CA GLU A 154 -1.07 -15.64 11.42
C GLU A 154 -1.68 -17.01 11.71
N VAL A 155 -0.91 -17.88 12.37
CA VAL A 155 -1.33 -19.22 12.79
C VAL A 155 -1.05 -19.38 14.27
N ASP A 156 -2.07 -19.73 15.03
CA ASP A 156 -1.96 -20.03 16.45
C ASP A 156 -1.41 -21.46 16.63
N VAL A 157 -0.26 -21.59 17.30
CA VAL A 157 0.39 -22.89 17.53
C VAL A 157 -0.39 -23.79 18.49
N ALA A 158 -1.33 -23.25 19.27
CA ALA A 158 -2.21 -24.05 20.12
C ALA A 158 -3.11 -25.02 19.33
N SER A 159 -3.25 -24.79 18.02
CA SER A 159 -4.03 -25.65 17.12
C SER A 159 -3.28 -26.90 16.65
N ALA A 160 -1.97 -27.01 16.92
CA ALA A 160 -1.11 -28.10 16.46
C ALA A 160 -0.52 -28.87 17.65
N GLY A 161 -0.70 -30.20 17.67
CA GLY A 161 -0.12 -31.06 18.70
C GLY A 161 1.38 -31.30 18.50
N ASP A 162 1.84 -31.25 17.25
CA ASP A 162 3.25 -31.44 16.88
C ASP A 162 3.61 -30.68 15.59
N LEU A 163 4.86 -30.83 15.13
CA LEU A 163 5.34 -30.22 13.89
C LEU A 163 4.61 -30.73 12.63
N ALA A 164 4.09 -31.96 12.64
CA ALA A 164 3.38 -32.51 11.49
C ALA A 164 1.99 -31.87 11.37
N ASP A 165 1.29 -31.68 12.49
CA ASP A 165 0.03 -30.94 12.57
C ASP A 165 0.21 -29.49 12.13
N LEU A 166 1.27 -28.82 12.62
CA LEU A 166 1.58 -27.44 12.23
C LEU A 166 1.85 -27.34 10.72
N ARG A 167 2.65 -28.26 10.17
CA ARG A 167 2.91 -28.32 8.73
C ARG A 167 1.60 -28.49 7.95
N GLN A 168 0.72 -29.38 8.39
CA GLN A 168 -0.56 -29.62 7.73
C GLN A 168 -1.44 -28.37 7.75
N GLY A 169 -1.55 -27.68 8.89
CA GLY A 169 -2.28 -26.42 9.00
C GLY A 169 -1.72 -25.30 8.11
N LEU A 170 -0.39 -25.21 7.98
CA LEU A 170 0.25 -24.26 7.05
C LEU A 170 -0.03 -24.61 5.58
N VAL A 171 -0.08 -25.90 5.23
CA VAL A 171 -0.47 -26.32 3.88
C VAL A 171 -1.92 -25.94 3.60
N GLU A 172 -2.84 -26.19 4.53
CA GLU A 172 -4.26 -25.81 4.40
C GLU A 172 -4.42 -24.30 4.24
N LEU A 173 -3.76 -23.50 5.08
CA LEU A 173 -3.72 -22.05 4.96
C LEU A 173 -3.21 -21.59 3.58
N GLY A 174 -2.16 -22.22 3.06
CA GLY A 174 -1.62 -21.87 1.75
C GLY A 174 -2.62 -22.15 0.61
N ASP A 175 -3.39 -23.22 0.70
CA ASP A 175 -4.42 -23.55 -0.29
C ASP A 175 -5.63 -22.60 -0.16
N GLU A 176 -6.07 -22.26 1.05
CA GLU A 176 -7.10 -21.25 1.31
C GLU A 176 -6.72 -19.87 0.73
N LEU A 177 -5.48 -19.41 0.97
CA LEU A 177 -4.99 -18.13 0.44
C LEU A 177 -4.98 -18.08 -1.09
N ARG A 178 -4.68 -19.21 -1.74
CA ARG A 178 -4.71 -19.32 -3.22
C ARG A 178 -6.13 -19.24 -3.75
N GLU A 179 -7.11 -19.80 -3.04
CA GLU A 179 -8.52 -19.67 -3.39
C GLU A 179 -9.00 -18.23 -3.20
N GLU A 180 -8.69 -17.60 -2.07
CA GLU A 180 -9.10 -16.23 -1.74
C GLU A 180 -8.57 -15.20 -2.74
N HIS A 181 -7.30 -15.30 -3.13
CA HIS A 181 -6.64 -14.29 -3.97
C HIS A 181 -6.68 -14.60 -5.48
N GLY A 182 -7.34 -15.68 -5.88
CA GLY A 182 -7.51 -16.08 -7.26
C GLY A 182 -6.18 -16.29 -7.98
N ARG A 183 -6.03 -15.76 -9.20
CA ARG A 183 -4.91 -16.10 -10.10
C ARG A 183 -3.56 -15.43 -9.79
N ARG A 184 -3.46 -14.69 -8.69
CA ARG A 184 -2.25 -13.92 -8.37
C ARG A 184 -1.13 -14.81 -7.86
N THR A 185 0.11 -14.40 -8.13
CA THR A 185 1.26 -14.97 -7.44
C THR A 185 1.28 -14.46 -6.00
N LEU A 186 1.42 -15.33 -5.02
CA LEU A 186 1.46 -14.98 -3.61
C LEU A 186 2.87 -15.11 -3.05
N VAL A 187 3.24 -14.16 -2.20
CA VAL A 187 4.48 -14.18 -1.42
C VAL A 187 4.06 -14.08 0.05
N VAL A 188 4.11 -15.21 0.75
CA VAL A 188 3.44 -15.39 2.04
C VAL A 188 4.45 -15.42 3.16
N ARG A 189 4.27 -14.55 4.15
CA ARG A 189 4.95 -14.65 5.44
C ARG A 189 3.93 -15.10 6.48
N VAL A 190 4.22 -16.18 7.19
CA VAL A 190 3.40 -16.59 8.33
C VAL A 190 4.05 -16.15 9.64
N ILE A 191 3.22 -15.67 10.55
CA ILE A 191 3.58 -15.43 11.95
C ILE A 191 2.97 -16.55 12.77
N LEU A 192 3.81 -17.29 13.48
CA LEU A 192 3.34 -18.25 14.49
C LEU A 192 3.11 -17.49 15.79
N SER A 193 1.94 -17.65 16.39
CA SER A 193 1.56 -16.99 17.64
C SER A 193 0.94 -17.97 18.62
N GLY A 194 0.52 -17.50 19.80
CA GLY A 194 -0.09 -18.33 20.83
C GLY A 194 0.92 -19.15 21.65
N THR A 195 0.40 -20.15 22.36
CA THR A 195 1.20 -21.05 23.22
C THR A 195 0.77 -22.50 22.99
N GLY A 196 1.73 -23.42 22.88
CA GLY A 196 1.42 -24.84 22.72
C GLY A 196 2.66 -25.72 22.75
N ASP A 197 2.46 -27.03 22.91
CA ASP A 197 3.51 -28.04 23.02
C ASP A 197 4.54 -27.99 21.89
N VAL A 198 4.07 -27.76 20.65
CA VAL A 198 4.92 -27.66 19.46
C VAL A 198 5.97 -26.54 19.55
N HIS A 199 5.76 -25.50 20.38
CA HIS A 199 6.71 -24.40 20.54
C HIS A 199 8.12 -24.89 20.90
N SER A 200 8.20 -25.92 21.74
CA SER A 200 9.49 -26.48 22.16
C SER A 200 10.32 -27.09 21.01
N ASP A 201 9.65 -27.46 19.92
CA ASP A 201 10.26 -28.02 18.72
C ASP A 201 10.59 -26.95 17.65
N LEU A 202 10.15 -25.70 17.81
CA LEU A 202 10.37 -24.60 16.84
C LEU A 202 11.77 -23.98 16.93
N THR A 203 12.81 -24.80 16.87
CA THR A 203 14.19 -24.29 16.74
C THR A 203 14.41 -23.62 15.38
N VAL A 204 15.46 -22.80 15.26
CA VAL A 204 15.81 -22.15 13.99
C VAL A 204 15.98 -23.16 12.86
N GLU A 205 16.67 -24.27 13.13
CA GLU A 205 16.89 -25.33 12.14
C GLU A 205 15.58 -26.02 11.72
N ARG A 206 14.67 -26.26 12.68
CA ARG A 206 13.35 -26.85 12.40
C ARG A 206 12.48 -25.93 11.56
N LEU A 207 12.50 -24.63 11.84
CA LEU A 207 11.78 -23.63 11.06
C LEU A 207 12.33 -23.51 9.64
N GLU A 208 13.65 -23.60 9.46
CA GLU A 208 14.29 -23.62 8.15
C GLU A 208 13.91 -24.87 7.33
N GLU A 209 13.91 -26.05 7.97
CA GLU A 209 13.44 -27.31 7.38
C GLU A 209 11.97 -27.22 6.98
N LEU A 210 11.09 -26.78 7.88
CA LEU A 210 9.66 -26.60 7.61
C LEU A 210 9.40 -25.63 6.46
N LEU A 211 10.11 -24.50 6.42
CA LEU A 211 10.00 -23.52 5.35
C LEU A 211 10.46 -24.10 4.00
N ALA A 212 11.55 -24.87 3.99
CA ALA A 212 12.02 -25.54 2.78
C ALA A 212 11.00 -26.58 2.28
N ASP A 213 10.37 -27.31 3.18
CA ASP A 213 9.31 -28.29 2.88
C ASP A 213 8.09 -27.61 2.26
N LEU A 214 7.64 -26.51 2.87
CA LEU A 214 6.52 -25.72 2.38
C LEU A 214 6.82 -25.13 1.00
N ARG A 215 8.04 -24.67 0.72
CA ARG A 215 8.40 -24.20 -0.65
C ARG A 215 8.30 -25.34 -1.67
N ARG A 216 8.89 -26.50 -1.35
CA ARG A 216 8.84 -27.69 -2.24
C ARG A 216 7.42 -28.16 -2.52
N GLU A 217 6.53 -28.08 -1.53
CA GLU A 217 5.11 -28.43 -1.68
C GLU A 217 4.39 -27.59 -2.75
N TYR A 218 4.82 -26.33 -2.92
CA TYR A 218 4.16 -25.35 -3.81
C TYR A 218 4.93 -25.05 -5.11
N ASP A 219 6.16 -25.53 -5.28
CA ASP A 219 7.04 -25.25 -6.44
C ASP A 219 6.38 -25.51 -7.81
N SER A 220 5.45 -26.46 -7.89
CA SER A 220 4.75 -26.85 -9.13
C SER A 220 3.24 -26.56 -9.09
N ARG A 221 2.75 -25.86 -8.07
CA ARG A 221 1.32 -25.53 -7.93
C ARG A 221 1.00 -24.20 -8.62
N HIS A 222 -0.19 -24.13 -9.23
CA HIS A 222 -0.71 -22.92 -9.87
C HIS A 222 -2.10 -22.57 -9.36
N PRO A 223 -2.41 -21.30 -9.03
CA PRO A 223 -1.54 -20.12 -9.02
C PRO A 223 -0.37 -20.25 -8.03
N ILE A 224 0.75 -19.56 -8.32
CA ILE A 224 2.00 -19.68 -7.55
C ILE A 224 1.79 -19.12 -6.15
N LEU A 225 2.23 -19.86 -5.13
CA LEU A 225 2.42 -19.37 -3.78
C LEU A 225 3.86 -19.67 -3.36
N TYR A 226 4.56 -18.64 -2.91
CA TYR A 226 5.90 -18.76 -2.36
C TYR A 226 5.89 -18.39 -0.88
N TRP A 227 6.26 -19.34 -0.02
CA TRP A 227 6.49 -19.07 1.39
C TRP A 227 7.79 -18.26 1.54
N GLU A 228 7.64 -16.97 1.82
CA GLU A 228 8.76 -16.04 2.03
C GLU A 228 9.46 -16.31 3.35
N GLY A 229 8.72 -16.60 4.41
CA GLY A 229 9.29 -16.88 5.72
C GLY A 229 8.27 -17.28 6.77
N ILE A 230 8.79 -17.88 7.84
CA ILE A 230 8.08 -18.16 9.08
C ILE A 230 8.71 -17.28 10.16
N VAL A 231 7.89 -16.54 10.89
CA VAL A 231 8.34 -15.75 12.05
C VAL A 231 7.69 -16.32 13.28
N ASP A 232 8.50 -16.92 14.15
CA ASP A 232 8.01 -17.41 15.43
C ASP A 232 7.86 -16.28 16.45
N ARG A 233 6.64 -16.11 16.98
CA ARG A 233 6.29 -15.26 18.12
C ARG A 233 5.48 -16.03 19.16
N SER A 234 5.46 -17.36 19.05
CA SER A 234 4.77 -18.22 20.00
C SER A 234 5.55 -18.31 21.32
N GLY A 235 4.90 -18.83 22.35
CA GLY A 235 5.51 -19.12 23.65
C GLY A 235 5.27 -20.57 24.09
N PRO A 236 5.99 -21.03 25.13
CA PRO A 236 5.75 -22.35 25.69
C PRO A 236 4.38 -22.41 26.36
N GLU A 237 3.77 -23.59 26.38
CA GLU A 237 2.55 -23.82 27.14
C GLU A 237 2.82 -23.60 28.64
N LEU A 238 2.04 -22.70 29.26
CA LEU A 238 2.13 -22.42 30.69
C LEU A 238 1.27 -23.46 31.42
N ASN A 239 1.91 -24.51 31.94
CA ASN A 239 1.28 -25.39 32.92
C ASN A 239 0.98 -24.60 34.21
N LEU A 240 -0.26 -24.10 34.35
CA LEU A 240 -0.79 -23.47 35.56
C LEU A 240 -1.32 -24.49 36.58
#